data_AF-A0A358U6C2-F1
#
_entry.id   AF-A0A358U6C2-F1
#
_cell.length_a   1.000
_cell.length_b   1.000
_cell.length_c   1.000
_cell.angle_alpha   90.00
_cell.angle_beta   90.00
_cell.angle_gamma   90.00
#
_symmetry.space_group_name_H-M   'P 1'
#
loop_
_entity.id
_entity.type
_entity.pdbx_description
1 polymer ?
#
loop_
_entity_poly.entity_id
_entity_poly.type
_entity_poly.pdbx_seq_one_letter_code
_entity_poly.pdbx_strand_id
1 'polypeptide(L)'
;MDIGSAIKIVAALANGVDPHTGEFMQIEGPFQNPNTVRALFLAIKGLELLEAKEKRSNRLPSSAGKAWTISDDEELVKEFDNGRTIKELSEEHGRTVGAIRLRLTKLGKIESEVTNNLPSNPWGPEEDNQLIKDFDVGVPLNELSSKLGRNIGAIQTRLLTLGRKVF
;
A
#
# COMPACT_ATOMS: atom_id res chain seq x y z
N MET A 1 -20.65 13.51 -13.60
CA MET A 1 -19.93 14.38 -12.64
C MET A 1 -18.72 13.59 -12.16
N ASP A 2 -17.53 14.13 -12.33
CA ASP A 2 -16.29 13.54 -11.78
C ASP A 2 -16.16 13.84 -10.29
N ILE A 3 -15.26 13.10 -9.60
CA ILE A 3 -15.07 13.24 -8.15
C ILE A 3 -14.56 14.64 -7.78
N GLY A 4 -13.71 15.24 -8.60
CA GLY A 4 -13.21 16.61 -8.38
C GLY A 4 -14.33 17.65 -8.41
N SER A 5 -15.26 17.54 -9.36
CA SER A 5 -16.46 18.39 -9.41
C SER A 5 -17.37 18.18 -8.19
N ALA A 6 -17.54 16.95 -7.72
CA ALA A 6 -18.31 16.67 -6.50
C ALA A 6 -17.69 17.31 -5.25
N ILE A 7 -16.35 17.23 -5.10
CA ILE A 7 -15.62 17.86 -4.00
C ILE A 7 -15.86 19.37 -4.00
N LYS A 8 -15.77 20.04 -5.15
CA LYS A 8 -16.00 21.49 -5.27
C LYS A 8 -17.40 21.89 -4.81
N ILE A 9 -18.43 21.15 -5.22
CA ILE A 9 -19.82 21.41 -4.85
C ILE A 9 -20.02 21.26 -3.33
N VAL A 10 -19.56 20.14 -2.76
CA VAL A 10 -19.73 19.87 -1.32
C VAL A 10 -18.92 20.85 -0.48
N ALA A 11 -17.73 21.26 -0.94
CA ALA A 11 -16.91 22.27 -0.29
C ALA A 11 -17.57 23.65 -0.31
N ALA A 12 -18.18 24.07 -1.42
CA ALA A 12 -18.93 25.33 -1.48
C ALA A 12 -20.07 25.32 -0.45
N LEU A 13 -20.87 24.23 -0.42
CA LEU A 13 -21.95 24.08 0.54
C LEU A 13 -21.47 24.09 2.00
N ALA A 14 -20.36 23.42 2.31
CA ALA A 14 -19.76 23.40 3.64
C ALA A 14 -19.27 24.78 4.10
N ASN A 15 -18.82 25.61 3.15
CA ASN A 15 -18.40 27.00 3.41
C ASN A 15 -19.54 28.00 3.33
N GLY A 16 -20.79 27.54 3.13
CA GLY A 16 -21.93 28.43 3.07
C GLY A 16 -22.09 29.16 1.75
N VAL A 17 -21.53 28.65 0.67
CA VAL A 17 -21.55 29.27 -0.67
C VAL A 17 -22.41 28.42 -1.60
N ASP A 18 -23.26 29.05 -2.39
CA ASP A 18 -23.98 28.40 -3.46
C ASP A 18 -22.99 27.92 -4.55
N PRO A 19 -22.93 26.61 -4.85
CA PRO A 19 -21.96 26.05 -5.78
C PRO A 19 -22.17 26.46 -7.25
N HIS A 20 -23.33 27.02 -7.60
CA HIS A 20 -23.68 27.42 -8.96
C HIS A 20 -23.55 28.92 -9.17
N THR A 21 -23.85 29.74 -8.15
CA THR A 21 -23.77 31.21 -8.26
C THR A 21 -22.53 31.81 -7.61
N GLY A 22 -21.92 31.11 -6.65
CA GLY A 22 -20.78 31.61 -5.86
C GLY A 22 -21.16 32.60 -4.76
N GLU A 23 -22.46 32.82 -4.52
CA GLU A 23 -22.96 33.74 -3.50
C GLU A 23 -23.05 33.07 -2.12
N PHE A 24 -22.99 33.87 -1.06
CA PHE A 24 -23.20 33.37 0.30
C PHE A 24 -24.66 33.00 0.53
N MET A 25 -24.87 31.82 1.10
CA MET A 25 -26.18 31.34 1.52
C MET A 25 -26.64 32.02 2.82
N GLN A 26 -27.94 31.93 3.09
CA GLN A 26 -28.54 32.47 4.31
C GLN A 26 -27.93 31.85 5.58
N ILE A 27 -27.70 32.69 6.59
CA ILE A 27 -27.03 32.33 7.85
C ILE A 27 -27.83 31.30 8.65
N GLU A 28 -29.16 31.31 8.56
CA GLU A 28 -30.05 30.36 9.25
C GLU A 28 -30.47 29.17 8.37
N GLY A 29 -29.73 28.90 7.30
CA GLY A 29 -29.99 27.78 6.39
C GLY A 29 -29.55 26.42 6.94
N PRO A 30 -30.10 25.30 6.43
CA PRO A 30 -29.73 23.94 6.86
C PRO A 30 -28.24 23.62 6.66
N PHE A 31 -27.58 24.29 5.71
CA PHE A 31 -26.15 24.16 5.42
C PHE A 31 -25.25 24.88 6.44
N GLN A 32 -25.79 25.84 7.20
CA GLN A 32 -25.06 26.55 8.26
C GLN A 32 -25.22 25.89 9.63
N ASN A 33 -26.05 24.84 9.74
CA ASN A 33 -26.14 24.07 10.97
C ASN A 33 -24.78 23.37 11.25
N PRO A 34 -24.21 23.50 12.47
CA PRO A 34 -22.90 22.92 12.79
C PRO A 34 -22.77 21.41 12.50
N ASN A 35 -23.84 20.63 12.69
CA ASN A 35 -23.84 19.20 12.39
C ASN A 35 -23.80 18.95 10.89
N THR A 36 -24.53 19.75 10.10
CA THR A 36 -24.50 19.67 8.65
C THR A 36 -23.12 20.02 8.12
N VAL A 37 -22.54 21.15 8.56
CA VAL A 37 -21.19 21.56 8.16
C VAL A 37 -20.18 20.44 8.45
N ARG A 38 -20.23 19.85 9.65
CA ARG A 38 -19.35 18.72 10.02
C ARG A 38 -19.58 17.48 9.15
N ALA A 39 -20.82 17.15 8.84
CA ALA A 39 -21.16 16.04 7.95
C ALA A 39 -20.62 16.28 6.52
N LEU A 40 -20.73 17.50 6.01
CA LEU A 40 -20.18 17.86 4.69
C LEU A 40 -18.65 17.78 4.68
N PHE A 41 -17.97 18.23 5.73
CA PHE A 41 -16.51 18.05 5.83
C PHE A 41 -16.08 16.59 5.91
N LEU A 42 -16.86 15.73 6.58
CA LEU A 42 -16.62 14.28 6.55
C LEU A 42 -16.85 13.71 5.15
N ALA A 43 -17.87 14.16 4.44
CA ALA A 43 -18.13 13.76 3.06
C ALA A 43 -16.98 14.17 2.12
N ILE A 44 -16.44 15.39 2.25
CA ILE A 44 -15.28 15.87 1.48
C ILE A 44 -14.09 14.93 1.67
N LYS A 45 -13.74 14.59 2.93
CA LYS A 45 -12.65 13.63 3.20
C LYS A 45 -12.91 12.26 2.55
N GLY A 46 -14.15 11.79 2.56
CA GLY A 46 -14.53 10.55 1.88
C GLY A 46 -14.34 10.63 0.37
N LEU A 47 -14.73 11.75 -0.25
CA LEU A 47 -14.56 11.99 -1.68
C LEU A 47 -13.07 12.11 -2.07
N GLU A 48 -12.24 12.75 -1.24
CA GLU A 48 -10.78 12.81 -1.45
C GLU A 48 -10.15 11.41 -1.43
N LEU A 49 -10.57 10.53 -0.52
CA LEU A 49 -10.12 9.14 -0.49
C LEU A 49 -10.55 8.36 -1.74
N LEU A 50 -11.77 8.60 -2.23
CA LEU A 50 -12.25 8.01 -3.48
C LEU A 50 -11.45 8.51 -4.68
N GLU A 51 -11.16 9.81 -4.75
CA GLU A 51 -10.34 10.41 -5.81
C GLU A 51 -8.92 9.84 -5.80
N ALA A 52 -8.30 9.71 -4.62
CA ALA A 52 -6.99 9.10 -4.48
C ALA A 52 -6.99 7.62 -4.91
N LYS A 53 -8.05 6.87 -4.58
CA LYS A 53 -8.22 5.47 -5.00
C LYS A 53 -8.41 5.35 -6.51
N GLU A 54 -9.19 6.23 -7.13
CA GLU A 54 -9.40 6.26 -8.58
C GLU A 54 -8.10 6.61 -9.31
N LYS A 55 -7.40 7.67 -8.87
CA LYS A 55 -6.07 8.03 -9.39
C LYS A 55 -5.07 6.88 -9.26
N ARG A 56 -5.11 6.15 -8.14
CA ARG A 56 -4.28 4.95 -7.94
C ARG A 56 -4.67 3.83 -8.91
N SER A 57 -5.95 3.51 -9.03
CA SER A 57 -6.45 2.49 -9.96
C SER A 57 -6.06 2.79 -11.40
N ASN A 58 -6.14 4.05 -11.81
CA ASN A 58 -5.82 4.47 -13.17
C ASN A 58 -4.31 4.43 -13.48
N ARG A 59 -3.46 4.42 -12.44
CA ARG A 59 -2.00 4.25 -12.57
C ARG A 59 -1.57 2.79 -12.54
N LEU A 60 -2.42 1.89 -12.04
CA LEU A 60 -2.09 0.48 -11.94
C LEU A 60 -2.42 -0.24 -13.26
N PRO A 61 -1.57 -1.18 -13.69
CA PRO A 61 -1.88 -2.05 -14.81
C PRO A 61 -3.21 -2.80 -14.61
N SER A 62 -3.90 -3.12 -15.71
CA SER A 62 -5.27 -3.68 -15.74
C SER A 62 -5.48 -4.99 -14.97
N SER A 63 -4.41 -5.71 -14.67
CA SER A 63 -4.41 -6.97 -13.92
C SER A 63 -3.70 -6.89 -12.57
N ALA A 64 -3.36 -5.68 -12.09
CA ALA A 64 -2.77 -5.51 -10.78
C ALA A 64 -3.73 -5.97 -9.66
N GLY A 65 -3.28 -6.95 -8.86
CA GLY A 65 -4.07 -7.51 -7.76
C GLY A 65 -5.03 -8.63 -8.14
N LYS A 66 -5.13 -9.00 -9.43
CA LYS A 66 -5.87 -10.21 -9.84
C LYS A 66 -5.12 -11.47 -9.42
N ALA A 67 -5.87 -12.50 -9.04
CA ALA A 67 -5.30 -13.82 -8.78
C ALA A 67 -4.60 -14.35 -10.05
N TRP A 68 -3.50 -15.08 -9.87
CA TRP A 68 -2.87 -15.81 -10.96
C TRP A 68 -3.65 -17.11 -11.22
N THR A 69 -4.03 -17.34 -12.47
CA THR A 69 -4.61 -18.61 -12.90
C THR A 69 -3.52 -19.57 -13.38
N ILE A 70 -3.85 -20.85 -13.53
CA ILE A 70 -2.93 -21.84 -14.10
C ILE A 70 -2.56 -21.46 -15.54
N SER A 71 -3.54 -21.00 -16.33
CA SER A 71 -3.31 -20.52 -17.69
C SER A 71 -2.37 -19.32 -17.73
N ASP A 72 -2.50 -18.37 -16.79
CA ASP A 72 -1.59 -17.22 -16.70
C ASP A 72 -0.15 -17.68 -16.43
N ASP A 73 0.03 -18.71 -15.60
CA ASP A 73 1.36 -19.25 -15.28
C ASP A 73 2.00 -19.94 -16.49
N GLU A 74 1.22 -20.75 -17.21
CA GLU A 74 1.67 -21.46 -18.40
C GLU A 74 2.10 -20.47 -19.51
N GLU A 75 1.29 -19.43 -19.74
CA GLU A 75 1.60 -18.38 -20.71
C GLU A 75 2.83 -17.57 -20.29
N LEU A 76 2.90 -17.15 -19.02
CA LEU A 76 4.04 -16.42 -18.48
C LEU A 76 5.35 -17.21 -18.60
N VAL A 77 5.31 -18.50 -18.28
CA VAL A 77 6.47 -19.40 -18.38
C VAL A 77 6.90 -19.55 -19.82
N LYS A 78 5.96 -19.78 -20.74
CA LYS A 78 6.23 -19.95 -22.16
C LYS A 78 6.89 -18.70 -22.75
N GLU A 79 6.32 -17.52 -22.50
CA GLU A 79 6.87 -16.27 -23.02
C GLU A 79 8.24 -15.94 -22.41
N PHE A 80 8.43 -16.22 -21.12
CA PHE A 80 9.74 -16.08 -20.48
C PHE A 80 10.78 -17.03 -21.08
N ASP A 81 10.43 -18.30 -21.29
CA ASP A 81 11.31 -19.30 -21.92
C ASP A 81 11.62 -18.96 -23.39
N ASN A 82 10.73 -18.24 -24.08
CA ASN A 82 10.96 -17.67 -25.41
C ASN A 82 11.90 -16.46 -25.41
N GLY A 83 12.43 -16.06 -24.25
CA GLY A 83 13.41 -14.98 -24.11
C GLY A 83 12.79 -13.59 -23.96
N ARG A 84 11.49 -13.49 -23.69
CA ARG A 84 10.87 -12.19 -23.36
C ARG A 84 11.45 -11.63 -22.08
N THR A 85 11.71 -10.34 -22.09
CA THR A 85 12.17 -9.63 -20.90
C THR A 85 11.03 -9.45 -19.90
N ILE A 86 11.37 -9.36 -18.62
CA ILE A 86 10.41 -9.10 -17.53
C ILE A 86 9.58 -7.83 -17.78
N LYS A 87 10.17 -6.84 -18.46
CA LYS A 87 9.46 -5.60 -18.80
C LYS A 87 8.38 -5.85 -19.86
N GLU A 88 8.69 -6.58 -20.92
CA GLU A 88 7.71 -6.95 -21.95
C GLU A 88 6.57 -7.79 -21.36
N LEU A 89 6.90 -8.78 -20.52
CA LEU A 89 5.91 -9.59 -19.81
C LEU A 89 5.01 -8.75 -18.89
N SER A 90 5.55 -7.69 -18.27
CA SER A 90 4.78 -6.76 -17.45
C SER A 90 3.73 -6.03 -18.26
N GLU A 91 4.10 -5.57 -19.46
CA GLU A 91 3.24 -4.83 -20.37
C GLU A 91 2.15 -5.75 -20.97
N GLU A 92 2.53 -6.95 -21.42
CA GLU A 92 1.64 -7.93 -22.06
C GLU A 92 0.60 -8.51 -21.10
N HIS A 93 1.02 -8.93 -19.89
CA HIS A 93 0.09 -9.45 -18.88
C HIS A 93 -0.67 -8.34 -18.14
N GLY A 94 -0.34 -7.07 -18.38
CA GLY A 94 -0.91 -5.93 -17.65
C GLY A 94 -0.69 -6.05 -16.14
N ARG A 95 0.51 -6.46 -15.72
CA ARG A 95 0.91 -6.58 -14.31
C ARG A 95 2.13 -5.71 -14.04
N THR A 96 2.49 -5.52 -12.78
CA THR A 96 3.72 -4.77 -12.43
C THR A 96 4.96 -5.65 -12.60
N VAL A 97 6.10 -5.04 -12.93
CA VAL A 97 7.40 -5.73 -13.05
C VAL A 97 7.72 -6.55 -11.79
N GLY A 98 7.41 -6.02 -10.60
CA GLY A 98 7.57 -6.74 -9.33
C GLY A 98 6.68 -7.97 -9.21
N ALA A 99 5.43 -7.90 -9.71
CA ALA A 99 4.51 -9.05 -9.72
C ALA A 99 4.99 -10.15 -10.67
N ILE A 100 5.51 -9.79 -11.85
CA ILE A 100 6.13 -10.73 -12.78
C ILE A 100 7.35 -11.40 -12.15
N ARG A 101 8.30 -10.62 -11.60
CA ARG A 101 9.49 -11.14 -10.91
C ARG A 101 9.14 -12.12 -9.80
N LEU A 102 8.24 -11.71 -8.91
CA LEU A 102 7.82 -12.56 -7.79
C LEU A 102 7.17 -13.85 -8.29
N ARG A 103 6.37 -13.78 -9.35
CA ARG A 103 5.72 -14.97 -9.91
C ARG A 103 6.73 -15.91 -10.56
N LEU A 104 7.62 -15.40 -11.40
CA LEU A 104 8.70 -16.19 -12.01
C LEU A 104 9.61 -16.82 -10.95
N THR A 105 9.88 -16.12 -9.84
CA THR A 105 10.60 -16.68 -8.69
C THR A 105 9.84 -17.86 -8.08
N LYS A 106 8.54 -17.69 -7.81
CA LYS A 106 7.70 -18.78 -7.26
C LYS A 106 7.57 -19.97 -8.20
N LEU A 107 7.64 -19.74 -9.51
CA LEU A 107 7.64 -20.76 -10.56
C LEU A 107 9.05 -21.35 -10.81
N GLY A 108 10.08 -20.89 -10.09
CA GLY A 108 11.45 -21.39 -10.19
C GLY A 108 12.19 -20.97 -11.47
N LYS A 109 11.70 -19.97 -12.20
CA LYS A 109 12.28 -19.50 -13.48
C LYS A 109 13.40 -18.48 -13.32
N ILE A 110 13.40 -17.75 -12.20
CA ILE A 110 14.47 -16.81 -11.86
C ILE A 110 14.87 -17.02 -10.40
N GLU A 111 16.16 -16.82 -10.12
CA GLU A 111 16.66 -16.76 -8.76
C GLU A 111 16.20 -15.45 -8.12
N SER A 112 15.78 -15.51 -6.86
CA SER A 112 15.33 -14.33 -6.15
C SER A 112 16.56 -13.57 -5.62
N GLU A 113 16.81 -12.37 -6.16
CA GLU A 113 17.82 -11.45 -5.63
C GLU A 113 17.51 -10.97 -4.20
N VAL A 114 16.30 -11.25 -3.68
CA VAL A 114 15.84 -10.79 -2.36
C VAL A 114 15.85 -11.91 -1.30
N THR A 115 16.31 -13.12 -1.63
CA THR A 115 16.37 -14.24 -0.66
C THR A 115 17.75 -14.86 -0.51
N ASN A 116 18.81 -14.21 -0.98
CA ASN A 116 20.14 -14.55 -0.52
C ASN A 116 20.36 -13.91 0.86
N ASN A 117 20.17 -14.75 1.89
CA ASN A 117 20.69 -14.63 3.27
C ASN A 117 19.85 -13.97 4.36
N LEU A 118 18.53 -14.11 4.39
CA LEU A 118 17.81 -13.96 5.66
C LEU A 118 16.90 -15.17 5.85
N PRO A 119 17.20 -16.09 6.77
CA PRO A 119 16.38 -17.27 6.97
C PRO A 119 14.95 -16.82 7.32
N SER A 120 13.95 -17.34 6.61
CA SER A 120 12.54 -17.30 7.05
C SER A 120 12.31 -18.31 8.18
N ASN A 121 13.30 -18.49 9.06
CA ASN A 121 13.17 -19.36 10.22
C ASN A 121 12.21 -18.70 11.22
N PRO A 122 11.31 -19.47 11.85
CA PRO A 122 10.56 -19.02 13.01
C PRO A 122 11.49 -18.42 14.06
N TRP A 123 11.08 -17.33 14.69
CA TRP A 123 11.82 -16.72 15.80
C TRP A 123 11.98 -17.74 16.93
N GLY A 124 13.22 -17.99 17.34
CA GLY A 124 13.52 -18.85 18.48
C GLY A 124 13.43 -18.09 19.81
N PRO A 125 13.18 -18.78 20.94
CA PRO A 125 13.13 -18.14 22.25
C PRO A 125 14.46 -17.46 22.64
N GLU A 126 15.60 -18.04 22.26
CA GLU A 126 16.92 -17.42 22.47
C GLU A 126 17.10 -16.15 21.63
N GLU A 127 16.60 -16.17 20.40
CA GLU A 127 16.64 -15.03 19.48
C GLU A 127 15.76 -13.88 19.99
N ASP A 128 14.57 -14.20 20.53
CA ASP A 128 13.68 -13.24 21.16
C ASP A 128 14.30 -12.61 22.41
N ASN A 129 14.90 -13.44 23.28
CA ASN A 129 15.58 -12.97 24.49
C ASN A 129 16.73 -12.02 24.14
N GLN A 130 17.53 -12.37 23.13
CA GLN A 130 18.64 -11.54 22.67
C GLN A 130 18.14 -10.23 22.05
N LEU A 131 17.08 -10.30 21.24
CA LEU A 131 16.46 -9.12 20.63
C LEU A 131 15.92 -8.15 21.69
N ILE A 132 15.17 -8.66 22.69
CA ILE A 132 14.63 -7.84 23.78
C ILE A 132 15.76 -7.18 24.56
N LYS A 133 16.79 -7.96 24.93
CA LYS A 133 17.92 -7.47 25.72
C LYS A 133 18.66 -6.34 25.00
N ASP A 134 18.99 -6.51 23.72
CA ASP A 134 19.73 -5.50 22.97
C ASP A 134 18.85 -4.25 22.70
N PHE A 135 17.56 -4.44 22.44
CA PHE A 135 16.63 -3.33 22.25
C PHE A 135 16.44 -2.50 23.53
N ASP A 136 16.27 -3.16 24.69
CA ASP A 136 16.08 -2.48 25.99
C ASP A 136 17.34 -1.71 26.43
N VAL A 137 18.52 -2.09 25.94
CA VAL A 137 19.80 -1.36 26.16
C VAL A 137 20.00 -0.23 25.13
N GLY A 138 19.12 -0.08 24.15
CA GLY A 138 19.12 1.01 23.19
C GLY A 138 19.95 0.76 21.92
N VAL A 139 20.25 -0.50 21.59
CA VAL A 139 20.93 -0.84 20.33
C VAL A 139 20.03 -0.45 19.15
N PRO A 140 20.52 0.31 18.17
CA PRO A 140 19.70 0.77 17.06
C PRO A 140 19.33 -0.38 16.12
N LEU A 141 18.18 -0.26 15.45
CA LEU A 141 17.58 -1.34 14.66
C LEU A 141 18.46 -1.82 13.49
N ASN A 142 19.31 -0.96 12.94
CA ASN A 142 20.27 -1.31 11.90
C ASN A 142 21.36 -2.26 12.44
N GLU A 143 21.88 -2.01 13.64
CA GLU A 143 22.85 -2.90 14.29
C GLU A 143 22.21 -4.24 14.68
N LEU A 144 20.97 -4.22 15.17
CA LEU A 144 20.18 -5.45 15.41
C LEU A 144 19.99 -6.25 14.11
N SER A 145 19.73 -5.57 13.00
CA SER A 145 19.59 -6.21 11.68
C SER A 145 20.87 -6.90 11.23
N SER A 146 22.01 -6.24 11.37
CA SER A 146 23.32 -6.85 11.08
C SER A 146 23.66 -8.00 12.01
N LYS A 147 23.37 -7.87 13.31
CA LYS A 147 23.70 -8.88 14.34
C LYS A 147 22.85 -10.15 14.24
N LEU A 148 21.55 -9.99 14.02
CA LEU A 148 20.61 -11.11 13.92
C LEU A 148 20.53 -11.69 12.51
N GLY A 149 21.05 -11.00 11.49
CA GLY A 149 20.82 -11.39 10.11
C GLY A 149 19.33 -11.44 9.82
N ARG A 150 18.59 -10.39 10.23
CA ARG A 150 17.13 -10.27 10.01
C ARG A 150 16.81 -8.90 9.42
N ASN A 151 15.74 -8.84 8.64
CA ASN A 151 15.23 -7.59 8.08
C ASN A 151 14.75 -6.66 9.21
N ILE A 152 15.04 -5.35 9.13
CA ILE A 152 14.60 -4.35 10.11
C ILE A 152 13.09 -4.40 10.35
N GLY A 153 12.27 -4.54 9.30
CA GLY A 153 10.83 -4.66 9.43
C GLY A 153 10.39 -5.95 10.13
N ALA A 154 11.13 -7.06 9.96
CA ALA A 154 10.90 -8.29 10.71
C ALA A 154 11.20 -8.11 12.19
N ILE A 155 12.30 -7.41 12.53
CA ILE A 155 12.67 -7.04 13.90
C ILE A 155 11.60 -6.15 14.54
N GLN A 156 11.16 -5.09 13.85
CA GLN A 156 10.11 -4.19 14.34
C GLN A 156 8.81 -4.95 14.62
N THR A 157 8.39 -5.79 13.67
CA THR A 157 7.19 -6.62 13.81
C THR A 157 7.31 -7.58 15.00
N ARG A 158 8.50 -8.17 15.20
CA ARG A 158 8.72 -9.06 16.33
C ARG A 158 8.74 -8.32 17.67
N LEU A 159 9.41 -7.17 17.76
CA LEU A 159 9.40 -6.32 18.95
C LEU A 159 7.97 -5.93 19.34
N LEU A 160 7.12 -5.56 18.39
CA LEU A 160 5.70 -5.29 18.62
C LEU A 160 4.96 -6.54 19.14
N THR A 161 5.25 -7.72 18.56
CA THR A 161 4.67 -9.00 19.00
C THR A 161 5.09 -9.36 20.43
N LEU A 162 6.32 -9.00 20.82
CA LEU A 162 6.88 -9.17 22.17
C LEU A 162 6.51 -8.01 23.12
N GLY A 163 5.65 -7.08 22.70
CA GLY A 163 5.12 -6.00 23.53
C GLY A 163 6.03 -4.78 23.69
N ARG A 164 7.06 -4.61 22.86
CA ARG A 164 7.92 -3.42 22.82
C ARG A 164 7.40 -2.40 21.81
N LYS A 165 7.34 -1.12 22.20
CA LYS A 165 6.96 -0.03 21.31
C LYS A 165 8.19 0.47 20.57
N VAL A 166 8.15 0.41 19.24
CA VAL A 166 9.16 0.98 18.36
C VAL A 166 8.57 2.26 17.79
N PHE A 167 9.15 3.42 18.14
CA PHE A 167 8.75 4.74 17.63
C PHE A 167 9.87 5.32 16.77
#